data_AF-A0A356KFD3-F1
#
_entry.id   AF-A0A356KFD3-F1
#
_cell.length_a   1.000
_cell.length_b   1.000
_cell.length_c   1.000
_cell.angle_alpha   90.00
_cell.angle_beta   90.00
_cell.angle_gamma   90.00
#
_symmetry.space_group_name_H-M   'P 1'
#
loop_
_entity.id
_entity.type
_entity.pdbx_description
1 polymer ?
#
loop_
_entity_poly.entity_id
_entity_poly.type
_entity_poly.pdbx_seq_one_letter_code
_entity_poly.pdbx_strand_id
1 'polypeptide(L)'
;MTEAQPPASPISASSRLELAEKNLERVCQWIVVADQKGAFLLAFAGVVVGTCLLQFSVLQQAFFGTHDGAYKVLVWVALIVALLSTTASSFQIIRMGWPTVTAEGDSLLFFGTIQAKTSETFASEFQAQTEEQVLADLLSQTHINSRIAFTKHRLLSQAFCFMATGLVAWTVLFVALLWAKAPA
;
A
#
# COMPACT_ATOMS: atom_id res chain seq x y z
N MET A 1 23.04 -16.24 -45.38
CA MET A 1 21.84 -15.53 -45.84
C MET A 1 20.87 -15.55 -44.66
N THR A 2 20.82 -14.46 -43.91
CA THR A 2 19.93 -14.32 -42.75
C THR A 2 18.56 -13.97 -43.30
N GLU A 3 17.63 -14.93 -43.24
CA GLU A 3 16.24 -14.72 -43.61
C GLU A 3 15.68 -13.61 -42.70
N ALA A 4 15.41 -12.44 -43.28
CA ALA A 4 14.78 -11.35 -42.56
C ALA A 4 13.37 -11.81 -42.17
N GLN A 5 13.16 -12.00 -40.87
CA GLN A 5 11.87 -12.35 -40.31
C GLN A 5 10.83 -11.32 -40.81
N PRO A 6 9.72 -11.75 -41.44
CA PRO A 6 8.73 -10.83 -41.96
C PRO A 6 8.21 -9.95 -40.81
N PRO A 7 7.90 -8.66 -41.07
CA PRO A 7 7.41 -7.76 -40.04
C PRO A 7 6.18 -8.41 -39.39
N ALA A 8 6.18 -8.45 -38.04
CA ALA A 8 5.07 -9.02 -37.28
C ALA A 8 3.75 -8.42 -37.79
N SER A 9 2.79 -9.28 -38.14
CA SER A 9 1.48 -8.84 -38.58
C SER A 9 0.83 -7.97 -37.50
N PRO A 10 0.16 -6.86 -37.89
CA PRO A 10 -0.50 -6.00 -36.91
C PRO A 10 -1.53 -6.79 -36.10
N ILE A 11 -1.54 -6.59 -34.78
CA ILE A 11 -2.47 -7.22 -33.85
C ILE A 11 -3.91 -6.89 -34.30
N SER A 12 -4.79 -7.88 -34.37
CA SER A 12 -6.20 -7.67 -34.74
C SER A 12 -6.93 -6.75 -33.74
N ALA A 13 -7.99 -6.08 -34.19
CA ALA A 13 -8.76 -5.16 -33.34
C ALA A 13 -9.28 -5.84 -32.06
N SER A 14 -9.88 -7.03 -32.21
CA SER A 14 -10.37 -7.84 -31.09
C SER A 14 -9.26 -8.25 -30.11
N SER A 15 -8.08 -8.64 -30.61
CA SER A 15 -6.94 -8.98 -29.75
C SER A 15 -6.37 -7.77 -29.00
N ARG A 16 -6.42 -6.56 -29.59
CA ARG A 16 -6.03 -5.33 -28.88
C ARG A 16 -6.98 -5.00 -27.73
N LEU A 17 -8.29 -5.16 -27.95
CA LEU A 17 -9.31 -4.97 -26.91
C LEU A 17 -9.11 -5.96 -25.75
N GLU A 18 -9.01 -7.25 -26.05
CA GLU A 18 -8.79 -8.29 -25.03
C GLU A 18 -7.48 -8.04 -24.24
N LEU A 19 -6.42 -7.62 -24.93
CA LEU A 19 -5.14 -7.30 -24.27
C LEU A 19 -5.26 -6.08 -23.36
N ALA A 20 -5.99 -5.04 -23.78
CA ALA A 20 -6.21 -3.84 -22.98
C ALA A 20 -7.04 -4.14 -21.72
N GLU A 21 -8.11 -4.94 -21.86
CA GLU A 21 -8.93 -5.41 -20.74
C GLU A 21 -8.10 -6.20 -19.71
N LYS A 22 -7.33 -7.20 -20.17
CA LYS A 22 -6.45 -8.00 -19.31
C LYS A 22 -5.38 -7.14 -18.62
N ASN A 23 -4.88 -6.11 -19.28
CA ASN A 23 -3.88 -5.22 -18.68
C ASN A 23 -4.51 -4.35 -17.59
N LEU A 24 -5.69 -3.79 -17.83
CA LEU A 24 -6.45 -3.05 -16.83
C LEU A 24 -6.73 -3.92 -15.61
N GLU A 25 -7.20 -5.16 -15.81
CA GLU A 25 -7.45 -6.12 -14.74
C GLU A 25 -6.19 -6.37 -13.89
N ARG A 26 -5.06 -6.62 -14.53
CA ARG A 26 -3.78 -6.84 -13.85
C ARG A 26 -3.36 -5.64 -12.99
N VAL A 27 -3.54 -4.43 -13.51
CA VAL A 27 -3.22 -3.20 -12.77
C VAL A 27 -4.14 -3.04 -11.56
N CYS A 28 -5.44 -3.29 -11.72
CA CYS A 28 -6.39 -3.31 -10.61
C CYS A 28 -6.01 -4.35 -9.54
N GLN A 29 -5.57 -5.54 -9.95
CA GLN A 29 -5.06 -6.57 -9.02
C GLN A 29 -3.83 -6.08 -8.24
N TRP A 30 -2.90 -5.34 -8.86
CA TRP A 30 -1.74 -4.77 -8.14
C TRP A 30 -2.13 -3.75 -7.08
N ILE A 31 -3.21 -2.99 -7.28
CA ILE A 31 -3.78 -2.09 -6.28
C ILE A 31 -4.30 -2.90 -5.09
N VAL A 32 -5.09 -3.95 -5.35
CA VAL A 32 -5.64 -4.84 -4.31
C VAL A 32 -4.53 -5.49 -3.49
N VAL A 33 -3.47 -5.98 -4.15
CA VAL A 33 -2.31 -6.57 -3.45
C VAL A 33 -1.61 -5.55 -2.55
N ALA A 34 -1.47 -4.30 -2.98
CA ALA A 34 -0.89 -3.26 -2.14
C ALA A 34 -1.75 -2.99 -0.89
N ASP A 35 -3.07 -2.90 -1.05
CA ASP A 35 -4.02 -2.67 0.04
C ASP A 35 -4.01 -3.81 1.06
N GLN A 36 -3.98 -5.07 0.59
CA GLN A 36 -3.87 -6.25 1.47
C GLN A 36 -2.59 -6.24 2.29
N LYS A 37 -1.43 -5.96 1.66
CA LYS A 37 -0.15 -5.87 2.36
C LYS A 37 -0.12 -4.72 3.37
N GLY A 38 -0.72 -3.58 3.03
CA GLY A 38 -0.86 -2.45 3.95
C GLY A 38 -1.73 -2.79 5.17
N ALA A 39 -2.89 -3.43 4.95
CA ALA A 39 -3.78 -3.85 6.03
C ALA A 39 -3.09 -4.85 6.98
N PHE A 40 -2.37 -5.82 6.43
CA PHE A 40 -1.55 -6.75 7.22
C PHE A 40 -0.50 -6.03 8.06
N LEU A 41 0.25 -5.10 7.44
CA LEU A 41 1.32 -4.36 8.11
C LEU A 41 0.77 -3.47 9.25
N LEU A 42 -0.41 -2.86 9.07
CA LEU A 42 -1.07 -2.04 10.09
C LEU A 42 -1.60 -2.89 11.24
N ALA A 43 -2.18 -4.06 10.95
CA ALA A 43 -2.60 -5.00 11.99
C ALA A 43 -1.40 -5.49 12.83
N PHE A 44 -0.29 -5.82 12.16
CA PHE A 44 0.96 -6.18 12.83
C PHE A 44 1.49 -5.04 13.71
N ALA A 45 1.47 -3.80 13.22
CA ALA A 45 1.82 -2.62 14.01
C ALA A 45 1.00 -2.52 15.30
N GLY A 46 -0.32 -2.73 15.19
CA GLY A 46 -1.24 -2.74 16.32
C GLY A 46 -0.91 -3.81 17.36
N VAL A 47 -0.55 -5.02 16.93
CA VAL A 47 -0.13 -6.11 17.84
C VAL A 47 1.13 -5.73 18.60
N VAL A 48 2.14 -5.17 17.93
CA VAL A 48 3.42 -4.81 18.57
C VAL A 48 3.21 -3.70 19.60
N VAL A 49 2.47 -2.64 19.24
CA VAL A 49 2.15 -1.54 20.15
C VAL A 49 1.26 -2.02 21.31
N GLY A 50 0.24 -2.84 21.03
CA GLY A 50 -0.63 -3.40 22.06
C GLY A 50 0.13 -4.26 23.06
N THR A 51 1.06 -5.10 22.58
CA THR A 51 1.91 -5.92 23.46
C THR A 51 2.79 -5.05 24.36
N CYS A 52 3.33 -3.95 23.85
CA CYS A 52 4.08 -2.98 24.65
C CYS A 52 3.22 -2.36 25.77
N LEU A 53 1.99 -1.94 25.44
CA LEU A 53 1.06 -1.36 26.42
C LEU A 53 0.70 -2.34 27.55
N LEU A 54 0.60 -3.64 27.25
CA LEU A 54 0.37 -4.68 28.27
C LEU A 54 1.55 -4.85 29.23
N GLN A 55 2.77 -4.43 28.86
CA GLN A 55 3.98 -4.50 29.69
C GLN A 55 4.26 -3.19 30.44
N PHE A 56 3.26 -2.33 30.64
CA PHE A 56 3.44 -0.99 31.21
C PHE A 56 4.16 -0.97 32.57
N SER A 57 3.86 -1.90 33.48
CA SER A 57 4.53 -1.97 34.79
C SER A 57 6.02 -2.30 34.68
N VAL A 58 6.38 -3.21 33.77
CA VAL A 58 7.79 -3.57 33.49
C VAL A 58 8.51 -2.41 32.81
N LEU A 59 7.84 -1.69 31.92
CA LEU A 59 8.35 -0.44 31.34
C LEU A 59 8.64 0.60 32.43
N GLN A 60 7.72 0.82 33.37
CA GLN A 60 7.95 1.73 34.50
C GLN A 60 9.17 1.32 35.33
N GLN A 61 9.33 0.03 35.61
CA GLN A 61 10.52 -0.48 36.32
C GLN A 61 11.80 -0.26 35.52
N ALA A 62 11.80 -0.49 34.21
CA ALA A 62 12.96 -0.26 33.35
C ALA A 62 13.37 1.22 33.30
N PHE A 63 12.39 2.15 33.32
CA PHE A 63 12.66 3.59 33.28
C PHE A 63 13.07 4.18 34.64
N PHE A 64 12.33 3.83 35.69
CA PHE A 64 12.41 4.50 37.00
C PHE A 64 13.03 3.62 38.09
N GLY A 65 13.35 2.36 37.80
CA GLY A 65 13.99 1.44 38.73
C GLY A 65 15.45 1.77 39.01
N THR A 66 16.13 0.84 39.68
CA THR A 66 17.50 1.00 40.18
C THR A 66 18.59 0.71 39.14
N HIS A 67 18.22 0.48 37.88
CA HIS A 67 19.17 0.28 36.79
C HIS A 67 20.06 1.50 36.56
N ASP A 68 21.24 1.26 35.99
CA ASP A 68 22.21 2.31 35.68
C ASP A 68 21.70 3.31 34.63
N GLY A 69 22.41 4.43 34.50
CA GLY A 69 22.03 5.49 33.55
C GLY A 69 22.12 5.07 32.09
N ALA A 70 23.07 4.20 31.73
CA ALA A 70 23.28 3.77 30.34
C ALA A 70 22.14 2.88 29.85
N TYR A 71 21.68 1.94 30.69
CA TYR A 71 20.50 1.12 30.45
C TYR A 71 19.26 1.99 30.24
N LYS A 72 19.02 2.97 31.10
CA LYS A 72 17.88 3.88 30.97
C LYS A 72 17.92 4.66 29.65
N VAL A 73 19.08 5.16 29.25
CA VAL A 73 19.26 5.85 27.96
C VAL A 73 18.93 4.89 26.80
N LEU A 74 19.43 3.65 26.84
CA LEU A 74 19.13 2.64 25.82
C LEU A 74 17.63 2.38 25.70
N VAL A 75 16.93 2.16 26.82
CA VAL A 75 15.48 1.90 26.84
C VAL A 75 14.71 3.10 26.28
N TRP A 76 15.06 4.34 26.66
CA TRP A 76 14.42 5.55 26.14
C TRP A 76 14.64 5.70 24.63
N VAL A 77 15.87 5.54 24.16
CA VAL A 77 16.19 5.64 22.73
C VAL A 77 15.46 4.55 21.94
N ALA A 78 15.50 3.30 22.42
CA ALA A 78 14.80 2.18 21.77
C ALA A 78 13.29 2.43 21.70
N LEU A 79 12.67 2.91 22.79
CA LEU A 79 11.24 3.23 22.80
C LEU A 79 10.89 4.35 21.81
N ILE A 80 11.66 5.45 21.82
CA ILE A 80 11.42 6.59 20.93
C ILE A 80 11.55 6.16 19.47
N VAL A 81 12.63 5.45 19.11
CA VAL A 81 12.84 4.98 17.73
C VAL A 81 11.73 4.01 17.33
N ALA A 82 11.34 3.09 18.20
CA ALA A 82 10.27 2.13 17.95
C ALA A 82 8.93 2.84 17.69
N LEU A 83 8.53 3.76 18.56
CA LEU A 83 7.27 4.51 18.42
C LEU A 83 7.26 5.41 17.19
N LEU A 84 8.34 6.17 16.95
CA LEU A 84 8.43 7.06 15.78
C LEU A 84 8.40 6.25 14.48
N SER A 85 9.12 5.14 14.42
CA SER A 85 9.18 4.30 13.21
C SER A 85 7.84 3.60 12.95
N THR A 86 7.19 3.03 13.97
CA THR A 86 5.87 2.40 13.82
C THR A 86 4.80 3.43 13.47
N THR A 87 4.86 4.64 14.03
CA THR A 87 3.95 5.74 13.68
C THR A 87 4.16 6.20 12.24
N ALA A 88 5.42 6.40 11.82
CA ALA A 88 5.76 6.76 10.45
C ALA A 88 5.29 5.70 9.45
N SER A 89 5.50 4.41 9.76
CA SER A 89 5.01 3.29 8.95
C SER A 89 3.47 3.33 8.80
N SER A 90 2.77 3.42 9.92
CA SER A 90 1.30 3.47 9.96
C SER A 90 0.75 4.69 9.19
N PHE A 91 1.41 5.84 9.32
CA PHE A 91 1.05 7.05 8.58
C PHE A 91 1.16 6.87 7.07
N GLN A 92 2.20 6.18 6.56
CA GLN A 92 2.29 5.90 5.12
C GLN A 92 1.18 4.95 4.64
N ILE A 93 0.78 3.96 5.45
CA ILE A 93 -0.33 3.05 5.12
C ILE A 93 -1.66 3.83 5.09
N ILE A 94 -1.89 4.72 6.04
CA ILE A 94 -3.10 5.57 6.06
C ILE A 94 -3.14 6.48 4.83
N ARG A 95 -2.00 7.09 4.45
CA ARG A 95 -1.89 7.88 3.22
C ARG A 95 -2.14 7.05 1.96
N MET A 96 -1.68 5.80 1.94
CA MET A 96 -1.91 4.87 0.82
C MET A 96 -3.39 4.52 0.66
N GLY A 97 -4.11 4.35 1.77
CA GLY A 97 -5.54 4.06 1.79
C GLY A 97 -6.42 5.27 1.52
N TRP A 98 -5.86 6.49 1.49
CA TRP A 98 -6.63 7.69 1.22
C TRP A 98 -7.18 7.66 -0.22
N PRO A 99 -8.50 7.83 -0.41
CA PRO A 99 -9.11 7.71 -1.73
C PRO A 99 -8.53 8.75 -2.68
N THR A 100 -7.93 8.29 -3.77
CA THR A 100 -7.52 9.12 -4.90
C THR A 100 -8.45 8.80 -6.05
N VAL A 101 -9.42 9.68 -6.27
CA VAL A 101 -10.43 9.54 -7.34
C VAL A 101 -10.05 10.54 -8.43
N THR A 102 -9.48 10.05 -9.52
CA THR A 102 -9.10 10.86 -10.68
C THR A 102 -9.83 10.34 -11.90
N ALA A 103 -10.73 11.14 -12.46
CA ALA A 103 -11.29 10.91 -13.78
C ALA A 103 -10.54 11.78 -14.79
N GLU A 104 -10.21 11.24 -15.95
CA GLU A 104 -9.91 12.03 -17.13
C GLU A 104 -10.98 11.75 -18.18
N GLY A 105 -11.70 12.80 -18.60
CA GLY A 105 -12.77 12.72 -19.60
C GLY A 105 -14.08 12.07 -19.10
N ASP A 106 -14.97 11.77 -20.05
CA ASP A 106 -16.27 11.14 -19.82
C ASP A 106 -16.19 9.63 -20.05
N SER A 107 -15.42 8.95 -19.21
CA SER A 107 -15.24 7.49 -19.27
C SER A 107 -16.56 6.77 -18.98
N LEU A 108 -16.87 5.71 -19.73
CA LEU A 108 -18.01 4.83 -19.45
C LEU A 108 -17.60 3.57 -18.67
N LEU A 109 -16.31 3.43 -18.35
CA LEU A 109 -15.77 2.34 -17.53
C LEU A 109 -15.46 2.79 -16.09
N PHE A 110 -15.25 4.08 -15.87
CA PHE A 110 -14.93 4.61 -14.55
C PHE A 110 -16.17 4.84 -13.69
N PHE A 111 -16.17 4.26 -12.48
CA PHE A 111 -17.33 4.35 -11.59
C PHE A 111 -17.72 5.78 -11.21
N GLY A 112 -16.77 6.71 -11.13
CA GLY A 112 -17.04 8.10 -10.75
C GLY A 112 -17.77 8.90 -11.83
N THR A 113 -17.53 8.59 -13.11
CA THR A 113 -18.27 9.19 -14.23
C THR A 113 -19.61 8.50 -14.45
N ILE A 114 -19.66 7.17 -14.31
CA ILE A 114 -20.91 6.40 -14.37
C ILE A 114 -21.92 6.89 -13.32
N GLN A 115 -21.47 7.10 -12.07
CA GLN A 115 -22.33 7.56 -10.99
C GLN A 115 -22.99 8.92 -11.27
N ALA A 116 -22.37 9.76 -12.09
CA ALA A 116 -22.88 11.07 -12.45
C ALA A 116 -23.98 11.02 -13.55
N LYS A 117 -24.20 9.86 -14.18
CA LYS A 117 -25.18 9.66 -15.27
C LYS A 117 -26.45 8.98 -14.74
N THR A 118 -27.59 9.20 -15.41
CA THR A 118 -28.77 8.37 -15.18
C THR A 118 -28.59 6.99 -15.82
N SER A 119 -29.34 6.00 -15.34
CA SER A 119 -29.29 4.65 -15.92
C SER A 119 -29.61 4.63 -17.42
N GLU A 120 -30.54 5.48 -17.87
CA GLU A 120 -30.95 5.59 -19.27
C GLU A 120 -29.85 6.21 -20.13
N THR A 121 -29.27 7.33 -19.67
CA THR A 121 -28.17 8.00 -20.36
C THR A 121 -26.96 7.09 -20.46
N PHE A 122 -26.55 6.45 -19.36
CA PHE A 122 -25.43 5.52 -19.36
C PHE A 122 -25.67 4.35 -20.33
N ALA A 123 -26.84 3.71 -20.29
CA ALA A 123 -27.13 2.59 -21.17
C ALA A 123 -27.12 2.98 -22.65
N SER A 124 -27.70 4.14 -22.98
CA SER A 124 -27.72 4.66 -24.35
C SER A 124 -26.32 4.99 -24.86
N GLU A 125 -25.49 5.65 -24.05
CA GLU A 125 -24.13 6.02 -24.44
C GLU A 125 -23.22 4.80 -24.56
N PHE A 126 -23.34 3.84 -23.63
CA PHE A 126 -22.56 2.60 -23.64
C PHE A 126 -22.85 1.76 -24.88
N GLN A 127 -24.13 1.61 -25.25
CA GLN A 127 -24.53 0.88 -26.46
C GLN A 127 -24.10 1.56 -27.76
N ALA A 128 -23.88 2.88 -27.73
CA ALA A 128 -23.44 3.65 -28.88
C ALA A 128 -21.91 3.67 -29.08
N GLN A 129 -21.13 3.06 -28.17
CA GLN A 129 -19.67 3.08 -28.27
C GLN A 129 -19.15 2.24 -29.44
N THR A 130 -18.14 2.78 -30.13
CA THR A 130 -17.35 2.01 -31.10
C THR A 130 -16.24 1.22 -30.40
N GLU A 131 -15.72 0.18 -31.04
CA GLU A 131 -14.57 -0.60 -30.54
C GLU A 131 -13.36 0.29 -30.22
N GLU A 132 -13.09 1.30 -31.07
CA GLU A 132 -12.01 2.25 -30.85
C GLU A 132 -12.23 3.12 -29.61
N GLN A 133 -13.47 3.52 -29.32
CA GLN A 133 -13.81 4.30 -28.13
C GLN A 133 -13.64 3.46 -26.87
N VAL A 134 -14.08 2.20 -26.88
CA VAL A 134 -13.87 1.26 -25.77
C VAL A 134 -12.39 1.04 -25.53
N LEU A 135 -11.61 0.80 -26.60
CA LEU A 135 -10.17 0.62 -26.49
C LEU A 135 -9.48 1.87 -25.91
N ALA A 136 -9.87 3.07 -26.36
CA ALA A 136 -9.31 4.32 -25.84
C ALA A 136 -9.62 4.51 -24.35
N ASP A 137 -10.85 4.20 -23.91
CA ASP A 137 -11.23 4.27 -22.50
C ASP A 137 -10.45 3.25 -21.65
N LEU A 138 -10.35 2.00 -22.10
CA LEU A 138 -9.54 0.96 -21.43
C LEU A 138 -8.08 1.37 -21.26
N LEU A 139 -7.46 1.97 -22.28
CA LEU A 139 -6.08 2.45 -22.22
C LEU A 139 -5.94 3.63 -21.26
N SER A 140 -6.89 4.57 -21.27
CA SER A 140 -6.93 5.69 -20.32
C SER A 140 -7.03 5.20 -18.88
N GLN A 141 -7.98 4.31 -18.60
CA GLN A 141 -8.15 3.69 -17.28
C GLN A 141 -6.91 2.91 -16.86
N THR A 142 -6.27 2.18 -17.78
CA THR A 142 -5.02 1.47 -17.50
C THR A 142 -3.92 2.43 -17.08
N HIS A 143 -3.77 3.57 -17.76
CA HIS A 143 -2.78 4.57 -17.42
C HIS A 143 -3.03 5.21 -16.04
N ILE A 144 -4.26 5.65 -15.78
CA ILE A 144 -4.66 6.25 -14.50
C ILE A 144 -4.44 5.26 -13.35
N ASN A 145 -4.96 4.04 -13.47
CA ASN A 145 -4.81 3.01 -12.44
C ASN A 145 -3.35 2.59 -12.25
N SER A 146 -2.51 2.63 -13.29
CA SER A 146 -1.08 2.34 -13.15
C SER A 146 -0.37 3.37 -12.29
N ARG A 147 -0.72 4.65 -12.40
CA ARG A 147 -0.19 5.72 -11.54
C ARG A 147 -0.61 5.54 -10.08
N ILE A 148 -1.87 5.13 -9.85
CA ILE A 148 -2.38 4.81 -8.52
C ILE A 148 -1.62 3.61 -7.93
N ALA A 149 -1.51 2.51 -8.68
CA ALA A 149 -0.77 1.32 -8.27
C ALA A 149 0.68 1.66 -7.90
N PHE A 150 1.39 2.39 -8.76
CA PHE A 150 2.77 2.81 -8.49
C PHE A 150 2.90 3.65 -7.21
N THR A 151 2.00 4.62 -7.03
CA THR A 151 1.99 5.47 -5.83
C THR A 151 1.77 4.66 -4.57
N LYS A 152 0.82 3.71 -4.59
CA LYS A 152 0.55 2.83 -3.45
C LYS A 152 1.76 1.94 -3.13
N HIS A 153 2.35 1.29 -4.12
CA HIS A 153 3.55 0.45 -3.92
C HIS A 153 4.75 1.25 -3.39
N ARG A 154 4.92 2.51 -3.80
CA ARG A 154 5.96 3.39 -3.27
C ARG A 154 5.75 3.72 -1.79
N LEU A 155 4.53 4.10 -1.40
CA LEU A 155 4.18 4.36 0.00
C LEU A 155 4.29 3.10 0.85
N LEU A 156 3.86 1.95 0.33
CA LEU A 156 4.01 0.65 0.97
C LEU A 156 5.48 0.29 1.22
N SER A 157 6.35 0.50 0.23
CA SER A 157 7.80 0.27 0.38
C SER A 157 8.38 1.14 1.50
N GLN A 158 8.03 2.43 1.55
CA GLN A 158 8.42 3.32 2.66
C GLN A 158 7.90 2.82 4.01
N ALA A 159 6.64 2.37 4.07
CA ALA A 159 6.04 1.81 5.27
C ALA A 159 6.80 0.58 5.78
N PHE A 160 7.21 -0.32 4.88
CA PHE A 160 8.03 -1.49 5.21
C PHE A 160 9.41 -1.09 5.73
N CYS A 161 10.08 -0.11 5.13
CA CYS A 161 11.36 0.40 5.62
C CYS A 161 11.24 0.94 7.05
N PHE A 162 10.23 1.77 7.33
CA PHE A 162 9.98 2.26 8.69
C PHE A 162 9.62 1.13 9.66
N MET A 163 8.79 0.16 9.24
CA MET A 163 8.46 -0.97 10.11
C MET A 163 9.70 -1.82 10.43
N ALA A 164 10.59 -2.06 9.46
CA ALA A 164 11.81 -2.81 9.67
C ALA A 164 12.71 -2.15 10.72
N THR A 165 12.92 -0.82 10.62
CA THR A 165 13.63 -0.04 11.64
C THR A 165 12.94 -0.13 13.00
N GLY A 166 11.60 0.01 13.02
CA GLY A 166 10.80 -0.12 14.22
C GLY A 166 10.95 -1.50 14.87
N LEU A 167 10.94 -2.57 14.08
CA LEU A 167 11.04 -3.95 14.57
C LEU A 167 12.38 -4.23 15.26
N VAL A 168 13.48 -3.67 14.73
CA VAL A 168 14.79 -3.73 15.40
C VAL A 168 14.74 -3.03 16.75
N ALA A 169 14.18 -1.81 16.80
CA ALA A 169 14.06 -1.06 18.04
C ALA A 169 13.12 -1.73 19.06
N TRP A 170 12.01 -2.31 18.61
CA TRP A 170 11.10 -3.12 19.44
C TRP A 170 11.81 -4.34 20.01
N THR A 171 12.63 -5.03 19.20
CA THR A 171 13.40 -6.19 19.66
C THR A 171 14.38 -5.80 20.76
N VAL A 172 15.14 -4.71 20.56
CA VAL A 172 16.05 -4.18 21.59
C VAL A 172 15.29 -3.83 22.86
N LEU A 173 14.14 -3.17 22.73
CA LEU A 173 13.30 -2.81 23.88
C LEU A 173 12.82 -4.07 24.63
N PHE A 174 12.27 -5.06 23.94
CA PHE A 174 11.78 -6.28 24.59
C PHE A 174 12.89 -7.06 25.28
N VAL A 175 14.08 -7.15 24.69
CA VAL A 175 15.25 -7.77 25.33
C VAL A 175 15.65 -7.00 26.59
N ALA A 176 15.67 -5.67 26.52
CA ALA A 176 15.96 -4.83 27.69
C ALA A 176 14.93 -5.03 28.80
N LEU A 177 13.63 -5.13 28.47
CA LEU A 177 12.56 -5.37 29.45
C LEU A 177 12.65 -6.75 30.09
N LEU A 178 13.04 -7.79 29.34
CA LEU A 178 13.30 -9.12 29.91
C LEU A 178 14.42 -9.07 30.95
N TRP A 179 15.47 -8.28 30.68
CA TRP A 179 16.57 -8.08 31.61
C TRP A 179 16.15 -7.32 32.88
N ALA A 180 15.26 -6.32 32.77
CA ALA A 180 14.68 -5.63 33.93
C ALA A 180 13.81 -6.55 34.81
N LYS A 181 13.21 -7.59 34.23
CA LYS A 181 12.40 -8.58 34.95
C LYS A 181 13.23 -9.64 35.66
N ALA A 182 14.49 -9.85 35.27
CA ALA A 182 15.36 -10.82 35.91
C ALA A 182 15.65 -10.38 37.36
N PRO A 183 15.51 -11.28 38.36
CA PRO A 183 15.91 -10.95 39.72
C PRO A 183 17.42 -10.67 39.74
N ALA A 184 17.79 -9.53 40.31
CA ALA A 184 19.19 -9.17 40.57
C ALA A 184 19.83 -10.14 41.57
#